data_AF-A0A379WBH3-F1
#
_entry.id   AF-A0A379WBH3-F1
#
_cell.length_a   1.000
_cell.length_b   1.000
_cell.length_c   1.000
_cell.angle_alpha   90.00
_cell.angle_beta   90.00
_cell.angle_gamma   90.00
#
_symmetry.space_group_name_H-M   'P 1'
#
loop_
_entity.id
_entity.type
_entity.pdbx_description
1 polymer ?
#
loop_
_entity_poly.entity_id
_entity_poly.type
_entity_poly.pdbx_seq_one_letter_code
_entity_poly.pdbx_strand_id
1 'polypeptide(L)'
;MQVETFDPHEPFYTTEEYLSLYDDEWQGPHYDWPRGKVSESEEAIAHIRCRYRALVSMCDRNLGRILDLMDEHDLWRDTMLIVGTDHGFLLGEHGWWAKIKCPIITRWRITRCLSGTRAARYAERDGSRWCR
;
A
#
# COMPACT_ATOMS: atom_id res chain seq x y z
N MET A 1 -12.54 7.23 16.85
CA MET A 1 -11.08 7.44 16.69
C MET A 1 -10.78 7.42 15.21
N GLN A 2 -9.86 8.27 14.74
CA GLN A 2 -9.43 8.33 13.34
C GLN A 2 -7.90 8.30 13.33
N VAL A 3 -7.34 7.41 12.52
CA VAL A 3 -5.90 7.28 12.30
C VAL A 3 -5.67 7.59 10.83
N GLU A 4 -5.01 8.72 10.56
CA GLU A 4 -4.62 9.09 9.21
C GLU A 4 -3.11 8.95 9.05
N THR A 5 -2.70 8.25 8.00
CA THR A 5 -1.31 8.08 7.63
C THR A 5 -1.07 8.81 6.31
N PHE A 6 0.06 9.51 6.23
CA PHE A 6 0.44 10.18 4.99
C PHE A 6 0.99 9.18 3.95
N ASP A 7 1.65 8.12 4.41
CA ASP A 7 2.08 7.02 3.54
C ASP A 7 0.88 6.26 2.95
N PRO A 8 0.95 5.78 1.69
CA PRO A 8 2.11 5.69 0.81
C PRO A 8 2.24 6.87 -0.18
N HIS A 9 2.24 8.11 0.32
CA HIS A 9 2.47 9.31 -0.50
C HIS A 9 3.95 9.43 -0.92
N GLU A 10 4.18 10.09 -2.05
CA GLU A 10 5.51 10.45 -2.54
C GLU A 10 6.20 11.56 -1.69
N PRO A 11 7.52 11.58 -1.49
CA PRO A 11 8.53 10.61 -1.92
C PRO A 11 8.34 9.24 -1.26
N PHE A 12 8.61 8.16 -1.99
CA PHE A 12 8.40 6.78 -1.50
C PHE A 12 9.48 6.32 -0.51
N TYR A 13 9.58 7.04 0.60
CA TYR A 13 10.55 6.78 1.66
C TYR A 13 10.13 5.57 2.49
N THR A 14 11.04 4.60 2.64
CA THR A 14 10.84 3.42 3.50
C THR A 14 12.18 2.92 4.03
N THR A 15 12.16 1.97 4.95
CA THR A 15 13.38 1.39 5.55
C THR A 15 14.00 0.32 4.65
N GLU A 16 15.30 0.07 4.85
CA GLU A 16 16.04 -0.98 4.13
C GLU A 16 15.41 -2.37 4.27
N GLU A 17 14.78 -2.64 5.42
CA GLU A 17 14.04 -3.88 5.67
C GLU A 17 12.97 -4.12 4.59
N TYR A 18 12.17 -3.11 4.27
CA TYR A 18 11.10 -3.25 3.26
C TYR A 18 11.63 -3.12 1.83
N LEU A 19 12.72 -2.38 1.61
CA LEU A 19 13.38 -2.34 0.30
C LEU A 19 13.91 -3.73 -0.08
N SER A 20 14.51 -4.44 0.88
CA SER A 20 15.07 -5.79 0.66
C SER A 20 14.04 -6.86 0.32
N LEU A 21 12.73 -6.58 0.45
CA LEU A 21 11.65 -7.50 0.05
C LEU A 21 11.46 -7.55 -1.47
N TYR A 22 12.02 -6.60 -2.21
CA TYR A 22 11.83 -6.46 -3.64
C TYR A 22 13.18 -6.37 -4.35
N ASP A 23 13.35 -7.17 -5.41
CA ASP A 23 14.53 -7.09 -6.25
C ASP A 23 14.47 -5.80 -7.11
N ASP A 24 15.38 -4.88 -6.83
CA ASP A 24 15.52 -3.58 -7.50
C ASP A 24 16.92 -3.47 -8.12
N GLU A 25 17.03 -3.78 -9.42
CA GLU A 25 18.30 -3.79 -10.16
C GLU A 25 18.73 -2.38 -10.65
N TRP A 26 18.07 -1.33 -10.18
CA TRP A 26 18.32 0.05 -10.61
C TRP A 26 19.69 0.54 -10.16
N GLN A 27 20.50 0.97 -11.13
CA GLN A 27 21.84 1.53 -10.91
C GLN A 27 21.92 3.05 -11.14
N GLY A 28 20.78 3.70 -11.41
CA GLY A 28 20.73 5.13 -11.65
C GLY A 28 20.68 5.95 -10.35
N PRO A 29 20.48 7.27 -10.46
CA PRO A 29 20.34 8.12 -9.28
C PRO A 29 19.09 7.74 -8.47
N HIS A 30 19.10 8.04 -7.18
CA HIS A 30 17.93 7.89 -6.32
C HIS A 30 16.73 8.65 -6.91
N TYR A 31 15.62 7.94 -7.12
CA TYR A 31 14.41 8.50 -7.71
C TYR A 31 13.13 7.85 -7.15
N ASP A 32 12.40 8.60 -6.34
CA ASP A 32 11.24 8.13 -5.59
C ASP A 32 10.05 9.11 -5.65
N TRP A 33 10.16 10.17 -6.47
CA TRP A 33 9.15 11.22 -6.58
C TRP A 33 8.77 11.53 -8.04
N PRO A 34 8.10 10.59 -8.74
CA PRO A 34 7.72 10.78 -10.13
C PRO A 34 6.53 11.74 -10.28
N ARG A 35 6.54 12.58 -11.32
CA ARG A 35 5.46 13.55 -11.60
C ARG A 35 5.24 13.76 -13.10
N GLY A 36 3.97 13.91 -13.50
CA GLY A 36 3.61 14.35 -14.84
C GLY A 36 3.55 13.21 -15.87
N LYS A 37 3.85 13.52 -17.12
CA LYS A 37 3.84 12.51 -18.20
C LYS A 37 5.10 11.65 -18.08
N VAL A 38 4.94 10.34 -18.20
CA VAL A 38 6.05 9.38 -18.19
C VAL A 38 7.03 9.73 -19.31
N SER A 39 8.29 9.94 -18.93
CA SER A 39 9.42 10.17 -19.84
C SER A 39 10.62 9.28 -19.52
N GLU A 40 10.52 8.51 -18.44
CA GLU A 40 11.55 7.63 -17.92
C GLU A 40 11.61 6.30 -18.71
N SER A 41 12.75 5.61 -18.60
CA SER A 41 12.93 4.29 -19.19
C SER A 41 12.11 3.22 -18.44
N GLU A 42 11.94 2.05 -19.05
CA GLU A 42 11.19 0.94 -18.43
C GLU A 42 11.82 0.48 -17.11
N GLU A 43 13.15 0.51 -17.02
CA GLU A 43 13.91 0.16 -15.82
C GLU A 43 13.66 1.17 -14.69
N ALA A 44 13.64 2.47 -15.02
CA ALA A 44 13.32 3.52 -14.06
C ALA A 44 11.85 3.43 -13.60
N ILE A 45 10.92 3.11 -14.50
CA ILE A 45 9.52 2.85 -14.14
C ILE A 45 9.41 1.67 -13.17
N ALA A 46 10.15 0.59 -13.43
CA ALA A 46 10.18 -0.58 -12.56
C ALA A 46 10.77 -0.25 -11.17
N HIS A 47 11.85 0.51 -11.11
CA HIS A 47 12.46 1.02 -9.87
C HIS A 47 11.43 1.76 -9.00
N ILE A 48 10.77 2.76 -9.57
CA ILE A 48 9.76 3.58 -8.89
C ILE A 48 8.61 2.73 -8.36
N ARG A 49 8.15 1.76 -9.15
CA ARG A 49 7.11 0.80 -8.72
C ARG A 49 7.58 -0.07 -7.57
N CYS A 50 8.84 -0.50 -7.57
CA CYS A 50 9.42 -1.26 -6.46
C CYS A 50 9.46 -0.41 -5.18
N ARG A 51 9.87 0.86 -5.27
CA ARG A 51 9.85 1.79 -4.13
C ARG A 51 8.45 1.97 -3.55
N TYR A 52 7.45 2.19 -4.40
CA TYR A 52 6.06 2.28 -3.97
C TYR A 52 5.57 1.00 -3.28
N ARG A 53 5.88 -0.18 -3.84
CA ARG A 53 5.51 -1.48 -3.25
C ARG A 53 6.15 -1.70 -1.88
N ALA A 54 7.43 -1.34 -1.74
CA ALA A 54 8.14 -1.40 -0.46
C ALA A 54 7.48 -0.52 0.61
N LEU A 55 7.07 0.69 0.26
CA LEU A 55 6.34 1.57 1.16
C LEU A 55 4.95 0.99 1.53
N VAL A 56 4.22 0.44 0.56
CA VAL A 56 2.93 -0.22 0.82
C VAL A 56 3.10 -1.40 1.79
N SER A 57 4.17 -2.20 1.66
CA SER A 57 4.46 -3.29 2.61
C SER A 57 4.73 -2.80 4.03
N MET A 58 5.36 -1.64 4.19
CA MET A 58 5.50 -0.99 5.50
C MET A 58 4.15 -0.56 6.08
N CYS A 59 3.28 0.04 5.26
CA CYS A 59 1.92 0.40 5.67
C CYS A 59 1.11 -0.83 6.09
N ASP A 60 1.19 -1.93 5.33
CA ASP A 60 0.52 -3.20 5.63
C ASP A 60 0.98 -3.77 6.99
N ARG A 61 2.29 -3.78 7.25
CA ARG A 61 2.83 -4.24 8.54
C ARG A 61 2.33 -3.39 9.69
N ASN A 62 2.23 -2.08 9.52
CA ASN A 62 1.72 -1.17 10.55
C ASN A 62 0.22 -1.34 10.78
N LEU A 63 -0.57 -1.58 9.73
CA LEU A 63 -1.98 -1.95 9.87
C LEU A 63 -2.13 -3.28 10.62
N GLY A 64 -1.29 -4.27 10.30
CA GLY A 64 -1.23 -5.55 11.01
C GLY A 64 -1.07 -5.38 12.52
N ARG A 65 -0.21 -4.46 12.96
CA ARG A 65 -0.02 -4.16 14.40
C ARG A 65 -1.30 -3.64 15.07
N ILE A 66 -2.12 -2.87 14.35
CA ILE A 66 -3.41 -2.39 14.88
C ILE A 66 -4.39 -3.55 14.97
N LEU A 67 -4.44 -4.42 13.96
CA LEU A 67 -5.29 -5.60 13.96
C LEU A 67 -4.92 -6.57 15.08
N ASP A 68 -3.62 -6.81 15.29
CA ASP A 68 -3.09 -7.63 16.39
C ASP A 68 -3.55 -7.09 17.76
N LEU A 69 -3.54 -5.76 17.96
CA LEU A 69 -4.03 -5.12 19.20
C LEU A 69 -5.55 -5.25 19.35
N MET A 70 -6.32 -5.20 18.25
CA MET A 70 -7.77 -5.42 18.29
C MET A 70 -8.10 -6.86 18.71
N ASP A 71 -7.31 -7.83 18.24
CA ASP A 71 -7.43 -9.24 18.63
C ASP A 71 -7.02 -9.46 20.10
N GLU A 72 -5.88 -8.89 20.53
CA GLU A 72 -5.37 -9.01 21.91
C GLU A 72 -6.36 -8.49 22.95
N HIS A 73 -7.06 -7.40 22.63
CA HIS A 73 -7.97 -6.72 23.56
C HIS A 73 -9.47 -7.03 23.33
N ASP A 74 -9.80 -8.02 22.48
CA ASP A 74 -11.18 -8.43 22.18
C ASP A 74 -12.09 -7.27 21.71
N LEU A 75 -11.50 -6.31 20.98
CA LEU A 75 -12.18 -5.06 20.58
C LEU A 75 -13.21 -5.28 19.47
N TRP A 76 -13.11 -6.38 18.72
CA TRP A 76 -14.07 -6.70 17.63
C TRP A 76 -15.52 -6.90 18.11
N ARG A 77 -15.75 -7.06 19.42
CA ARG A 77 -17.08 -7.23 19.98
C ARG A 77 -17.96 -5.99 19.87
N ASP A 78 -17.35 -4.80 19.96
CA ASP A 78 -18.07 -3.52 19.96
C ASP A 78 -17.45 -2.47 19.02
N THR A 79 -16.31 -2.77 18.41
CA THR A 79 -15.58 -1.84 17.54
C THR A 79 -15.72 -2.24 16.06
N MET A 80 -15.98 -1.24 15.20
CA MET A 80 -15.99 -1.36 13.74
C MET A 80 -14.74 -0.71 13.16
N LEU A 81 -14.07 -1.41 12.24
CA LEU A 81 -12.95 -0.87 11.48
C LEU A 81 -13.37 -0.55 10.04
N ILE A 82 -13.14 0.71 9.64
CA ILE A 82 -13.30 1.18 8.26
C ILE A 82 -11.91 1.57 7.75
N VAL A 83 -11.47 0.92 6.68
CA VAL A 83 -10.20 1.24 6.01
C VAL A 83 -10.50 1.83 4.65
N GLY A 84 -9.91 2.98 4.37
CA GLY A 84 -10.09 3.71 3.13
C GLY A 84 -8.83 4.49 2.76
N THR A 85 -8.82 5.00 1.54
CA THR A 85 -7.81 5.94 1.03
C THR A 85 -8.54 7.16 0.47
N ASP A 86 -7.88 8.30 0.50
CA ASP A 86 -8.39 9.55 -0.08
C ASP A 86 -8.40 9.51 -1.61
N HIS A 87 -7.31 9.00 -2.20
CA HIS A 87 -7.13 8.89 -3.64
C HIS A 87 -6.09 7.83 -4.03
N GLY A 88 -6.08 7.45 -5.31
CA GLY A 88 -5.03 6.62 -5.88
C GLY A 88 -3.80 7.38 -6.37
N PHE A 89 -2.74 6.63 -6.69
CA PHE A 89 -1.56 7.11 -7.38
C PHE A 89 -1.39 6.36 -8.72
N LEU A 90 -1.10 7.09 -9.80
CA LEU A 90 -0.73 6.52 -11.10
C LEU A 90 0.76 6.20 -11.09
N LEU A 91 1.10 4.94 -11.31
CA LEU A 91 2.43 4.39 -11.36
C LEU A 91 2.88 4.20 -12.82
N GLY A 92 2.57 5.17 -13.68
CA GLY A 92 2.89 5.15 -15.10
C GLY A 92 1.80 4.54 -15.98
N GLU A 93 0.66 4.11 -15.42
CA GLU A 93 -0.49 3.71 -16.22
C GLU A 93 -0.94 4.87 -17.11
N HIS A 94 -1.31 4.55 -18.34
CA HIS A 94 -1.71 5.54 -19.36
C HIS A 94 -0.63 6.61 -19.65
N GLY A 95 0.63 6.36 -19.30
CA GLY A 95 1.73 7.28 -19.53
C GLY A 95 1.75 8.48 -18.58
N TRP A 96 1.15 8.35 -17.38
CA TRP A 96 1.14 9.40 -16.37
C TRP A 96 1.55 8.90 -14.98
N TRP A 97 2.20 9.78 -14.25
CA TRP A 97 2.54 9.64 -12.84
C TRP A 97 1.65 10.49 -11.95
N ALA A 98 1.68 10.17 -10.66
CA ALA A 98 1.06 10.95 -9.60
C ALA A 98 -0.47 10.90 -9.60
N LYS A 99 -1.11 12.01 -9.25
CA LYS A 99 -2.53 12.01 -8.92
C LYS A 99 -3.39 11.80 -10.16
N ILE A 100 -4.60 11.29 -9.93
CA ILE A 100 -5.63 11.06 -10.95
C ILE A 100 -5.78 12.32 -11.83
N LYS A 101 -5.58 12.14 -13.13
CA LYS A 101 -5.73 13.19 -14.15
C LYS A 101 -7.00 12.91 -14.93
N CYS A 102 -8.03 13.75 -14.83
CA CYS A 102 -9.23 13.59 -15.68
C CYS A 102 -8.84 13.58 -17.17
N PRO A 103 -9.28 12.58 -17.99
CA PRO A 103 -10.26 11.52 -17.74
C PRO A 103 -9.68 10.16 -17.28
N ILE A 104 -8.38 10.08 -17.01
CA ILE A 104 -7.65 8.88 -16.60
C ILE A 104 -7.93 8.59 -15.13
N ILE A 105 -8.82 7.62 -14.88
CA ILE A 105 -9.06 7.05 -13.55
C ILE A 105 -8.62 5.58 -13.54
N THR A 106 -7.70 5.23 -12.64
CA THR A 106 -7.46 3.84 -12.29
C THR A 106 -8.66 3.33 -11.51
N ARG A 107 -9.20 2.17 -11.90
CA ARG A 107 -10.35 1.58 -11.22
C ARG A 107 -9.91 1.11 -9.82
N TRP A 108 -10.36 1.83 -8.79
CA TRP A 108 -10.19 1.43 -7.40
C TRP A 108 -11.38 0.58 -6.95
N ARG A 109 -11.08 -0.48 -6.22
CA ARG A 109 -12.07 -1.33 -5.57
C ARG A 109 -11.79 -1.30 -4.07
N ILE A 110 -12.25 -0.27 -3.39
CA ILE A 110 -12.11 -0.12 -1.94
C ILE A 110 -13.49 0.03 -1.34
N THR A 111 -13.99 -1.04 -0.71
CA THR A 111 -14.70 -1.01 0.57
C THR A 111 -14.74 -2.44 1.10
N ARG A 112 -14.11 -2.71 2.25
CA ARG A 112 -14.40 -3.89 3.07
C ARG A 112 -14.60 -3.41 4.51
N CYS A 113 -15.85 -3.27 4.92
CA CYS A 113 -16.19 -3.09 6.33
C CYS A 113 -15.98 -4.43 7.03
N LEU A 114 -15.15 -4.46 8.06
CA LEU A 114 -15.03 -5.61 8.96
C LEU A 114 -15.85 -5.28 10.20
N SER A 115 -16.94 -6.02 10.41
CA SER A 115 -17.75 -5.93 11.62
C SER A 115 -18.11 -7.32 12.14
N GLY A 116 -17.95 -7.50 13.47
CA GLY A 116 -18.54 -8.58 14.24
C GLY A 116 -18.04 -10.01 13.98
N THR A 117 -18.32 -10.89 14.94
CA THR A 117 -17.77 -12.23 15.23
C THR A 117 -17.92 -13.32 14.15
N ARG A 118 -18.27 -12.98 12.90
CA ARG A 118 -18.27 -13.91 11.76
C ARG A 118 -17.31 -13.53 10.62
N ALA A 119 -16.77 -12.32 10.60
CA ALA A 119 -15.73 -11.98 9.62
C ALA A 119 -14.37 -12.65 9.94
N ALA A 120 -14.17 -13.08 11.19
CA ALA A 120 -12.94 -13.68 11.71
C ALA A 120 -12.75 -15.19 11.39
N ARG A 121 -13.61 -15.81 10.58
CA ARG A 121 -13.41 -17.20 10.10
C ARG A 121 -12.62 -17.31 8.79
N TYR A 122 -11.85 -16.27 8.42
CA TYR A 122 -11.00 -16.26 7.22
C TYR A 122 -9.49 -16.25 7.52
N ALA A 123 -9.10 -16.68 8.72
CA ALA A 123 -7.72 -17.00 9.08
C ALA A 123 -7.55 -18.45 9.62
N GLU A 124 -8.56 -19.31 9.47
CA GLU A 124 -8.36 -20.75 9.66
C GLU A 124 -7.87 -21.38 8.35
N ARG A 125 -6.55 -21.61 8.29
CA ARG A 125 -5.92 -22.72 7.59
C ARG A 125 -6.03 -22.73 6.06
N ASP A 126 -5.31 -21.82 5.41
CA ASP A 126 -4.48 -22.24 4.29
C ASP A 126 -3.08 -21.63 4.46
N GLY A 127 -2.06 -22.50 4.41
CA GLY A 127 -0.71 -22.28 4.91
C GLY A 127 0.17 -21.31 4.11
N SER A 128 -0.42 -20.33 3.43
CA SER A 128 0.31 -19.28 2.72
C SER A 128 0.28 -17.99 3.53
N ARG A 129 1.34 -17.82 4.34
CA ARG A 129 1.75 -16.56 4.97
C ARG A 129 1.64 -15.43 3.93
N TRP A 130 0.79 -14.45 4.19
CA TRP A 130 0.73 -13.20 3.43
C TRP A 130 2.12 -12.54 3.52
N CYS A 131 2.76 -12.34 2.36
CA CYS A 131 4.14 -11.88 2.17
C CYS A 131 5.24 -12.90 2.55
N ARG A 132 5.58 -13.74 1.58
CA ARG A 132 6.97 -13.89 1.14
C ARG A 132 7.13 -13.09 -0.15
#